data_AF-A0A7C6UZQ0-F1
#
_entry.id   AF-A0A7C6UZQ0-F1
#
_cell.length_a   1.000
_cell.length_b   1.000
_cell.length_c   1.000
_cell.angle_alpha   90.00
_cell.angle_beta   90.00
_cell.angle_gamma   90.00
#
_symmetry.space_group_name_H-M   'P 1'
#
loop_
_entity.id
_entity.type
_entity.pdbx_description
1 polymer ?
#
loop_
_entity_poly.entity_id
_entity_poly.type
_entity_poly.pdbx_seq_one_letter_code
_entity_poly.pdbx_strand_id
1 'polypeptide(L)' 'MAEAAIALRQRKHYSYAAGLLSRVKNLYNRLGEQADWKNYITALKDKYARFPALHEELRKAGL' A
#
# COMPACT_ATOMS: atom_id res chain seq x y z
N MET A 1 -1.39 -1.02 -11.88
CA MET A 1 -1.48 -1.82 -10.64
C MET A 1 -0.42 -1.33 -9.66
N ALA A 2 -0.69 -1.32 -8.35
CA ALA A 2 0.27 -0.85 -7.34
C ALA A 2 1.60 -1.63 -7.37
N GLU A 3 1.55 -2.94 -7.63
CA GLU A 3 2.72 -3.83 -7.72
C GLU A 3 3.70 -3.44 -8.85
N ALA A 4 3.19 -2.96 -10.00
CA ALA A 4 4.03 -2.47 -11.09
C ALA A 4 4.77 -1.17 -10.72
N ALA A 5 4.13 -0.29 -9.94
CA ALA A 5 4.75 0.92 -9.43
C ALA A 5 5.84 0.61 -8.38
N ILE A 6 5.62 -0.40 -7.53
CA ILE A 6 6.61 -0.87 -6.55
C ILE A 6 7.82 -1.51 -7.25
N ALA A 7 7.59 -2.24 -8.34
CA ALA A 7 8.65 -2.84 -9.15
C ALA A 7 9.58 -1.80 -9.80
N LEU A 8 9.09 -0.60 -10.11
CA LEU A 8 9.88 0.49 -10.70
C LEU A 8 10.88 1.14 -9.72
N ARG A 9 10.84 0.79 -8.43
CA ARG A 9 11.78 1.22 -7.37
C ARG A 9 12.06 2.72 -7.24
N GLN A 10 11.29 3.60 -7.88
CA GLN A 10 11.46 5.05 -7.72
C GLN A 10 10.52 5.60 -6.65
N ARG A 11 11.03 6.57 -5.87
CA ARG A 11 10.27 7.24 -4.79
C ARG A 11 8.94 7.83 -5.26
N LYS A 12 8.90 8.40 -6.47
CA LYS A 12 7.66 8.90 -7.09
C LYS A 12 6.60 7.80 -7.27
N HIS A 13 7.02 6.59 -7.63
CA HIS A 13 6.11 5.46 -7.82
C HIS A 13 5.62 4.87 -6.49
N TYR A 14 6.41 4.94 -5.43
CA TYR A 14 5.95 4.56 -4.09
C TYR A 14 4.86 5.50 -3.56
N SER A 15 5.02 6.82 -3.78
CA SER A 15 3.98 7.79 -3.41
C SER A 15 2.67 7.55 -4.19
N TYR A 16 2.78 7.25 -5.49
CA TYR A 16 1.64 6.87 -6.32
C TYR A 16 0.99 5.56 -5.85
N ALA A 17 1.78 4.55 -5.50
CA ALA A 17 1.29 3.29 -4.95
C ALA A 17 0.58 3.48 -3.60
N ALA A 18 1.11 4.33 -2.72
CA ALA A 18 0.49 4.68 -1.46
C ALA A 18 -0.86 5.39 -1.67
N GLY A 19 -0.95 6.29 -2.64
CA GLY A 19 -2.22 6.94 -3.04
C GLY A 19 -3.26 5.94 -3.55
N LEU A 20 -2.85 4.96 -4.38
CA LEU A 20 -3.72 3.87 -4.83
C LEU A 20 -4.20 3.01 -3.64
N LEU A 21 -3.29 2.63 -2.75
CA LEU A 21 -3.61 1.82 -1.57
C LEU A 21 -4.57 2.54 -0.61
N SER A 22 -4.47 3.86 -0.49
CA SER A 22 -5.42 4.66 0.30
C SER A 22 -6.83 4.65 -0.30
N ARG A 23 -6.95 4.68 -1.64
CA ARG A 23 -8.24 4.50 -2.32
C ARG A 23 -8.81 3.10 -2.08
N VAL A 24 -7.98 2.06 -2.18
CA VAL A 24 -8.39 0.68 -1.91
C VAL A 24 -8.85 0.54 -0.46
N LYS A 25 -8.11 1.08 0.52
CA LYS A 25 -8.54 1.13 1.93
C LYS A 25 -9.93 1.76 2.09
N ASN A 26 -10.19 2.87 1.41
CA ASN A 26 -11.49 3.53 1.48
C ASN A 26 -12.60 2.65 0.88
N LEU A 27 -12.30 1.95 -0.23
CA LEU A 27 -13.22 1.02 -0.86
C LEU A 27 -13.58 -0.14 0.07
N TYR A 28 -12.57 -0.81 0.64
CA TYR A 28 -12.76 -1.89 1.63
C TYR A 28 -13.48 -1.39 2.88
N ASN A 29 -13.21 -0.17 3.32
CA ASN A 29 -13.91 0.45 4.44
C ASN A 29 -15.40 0.66 4.13
N ARG A 30 -15.75 1.06 2.89
CA ARG A 30 -17.15 1.18 2.46
C ARG A 30 -17.84 -0.18 2.31
N LEU A 31 -17.09 -1.21 1.95
CA LEU A 31 -17.57 -2.59 1.86
C LEU A 31 -17.75 -3.25 3.25
N GLY A 32 -17.27 -2.61 4.33
CA GLY A 32 -17.26 -3.19 5.68
C GLY A 32 -16.15 -4.24 5.88
N GLU A 33 -15.29 -4.43 4.89
CA GLU A 33 -14.24 -5.47 4.84
C GLU A 33 -12.91 -4.95 5.39
N GLN A 34 -12.95 -4.25 6.53
CA GLN A 34 -11.74 -3.69 7.16
C GLN A 34 -10.75 -4.78 7.60
N ALA A 35 -11.26 -5.95 7.98
CA ALA A 35 -10.45 -7.11 8.34
C ALA A 35 -9.67 -7.65 7.14
N ASP A 36 -10.32 -7.74 5.99
CA ASP A 36 -9.69 -8.20 4.75
C ASP A 36 -8.63 -7.21 4.26
N TRP A 37 -8.95 -5.90 4.32
CA TRP A 37 -7.96 -4.85 4.08
C TRP A 37 -6.73 -4.96 4.98
N LYS A 38 -6.93 -5.20 6.29
CA LYS A 38 -5.82 -5.39 7.24
C LYS A 38 -4.96 -6.61 6.86
N ASN A 39 -5.58 -7.70 6.44
CA ASN A 39 -4.86 -8.89 6.02
C ASN A 39 -4.07 -8.64 4.73
N TYR A 40 -4.71 -7.99 3.75
CA TYR A 40 -4.10 -7.60 2.49
C TYR A 40 -2.90 -6.67 2.68
N ILE A 41 -3.05 -5.58 3.45
CA ILE A 41 -1.95 -4.63 3.68
C ILE A 41 -0.82 -5.28 4.48
N THR A 42 -1.12 -6.21 5.39
CA THR A 42 -0.11 -6.96 6.14
C THR A 42 0.68 -7.88 5.21
N ALA A 43 0.01 -8.66 4.37
CA ALA A 43 0.65 -9.51 3.37
C ALA A 43 1.47 -8.69 2.36
N LEU A 44 0.97 -7.50 1.98
CA LEU A 44 1.70 -6.59 1.11
C LEU A 44 2.97 -6.05 1.78
N LYS A 45 2.87 -5.62 3.06
CA LYS A 45 4.01 -5.13 3.85
C LYS A 45 5.06 -6.23 4.03
N ASP A 46 4.64 -7.48 4.25
CA ASP A 46 5.53 -8.64 4.34
C ASP A 46 6.23 -8.95 3.00
N LYS A 47 5.46 -9.03 1.91
CA LYS A 47 5.96 -9.25 0.54
C LYS A 47 7.00 -8.21 0.13
N TYR A 48 6.81 -6.96 0.57
CA TYR A 48 7.72 -5.85 0.30
C TYR A 48 8.52 -5.40 1.53
N ALA A 49 8.73 -6.27 2.52
CA ALA A 49 9.45 -5.92 3.75
C ALA A 49 10.90 -5.45 3.48
N ARG A 50 11.49 -5.92 2.37
CA ARG A 50 12.83 -5.50 1.90
C ARG A 50 12.86 -4.10 1.25
N PHE A 51 11.73 -3.38 1.20
CA PHE A 51 11.62 -2.05 0.59
C PHE A 51 11.29 -0.99 1.65
N PRO A 52 12.27 -0.52 2.43
CA PRO A 52 12.04 0.47 3.49
C PRO A 52 11.46 1.78 2.96
N ALA A 53 11.84 2.19 1.74
CA ALA A 53 11.30 3.39 1.08
C ALA A 53 9.80 3.30 0.77
N LEU A 54 9.29 2.09 0.47
CA LEU A 54 7.84 1.89 0.32
C LEU A 54 7.15 2.04 1.67
N HIS A 55 7.72 1.43 2.71
CA HIS A 55 7.17 1.46 4.05
C HIS A 55 7.08 2.88 4.62
N GLU A 56 8.09 3.71 4.36
CA GLU A 56 8.11 5.13 4.72
C GLU A 56 6.98 5.92 4.04
N GLU A 57 6.76 5.69 2.74
CA GLU A 57 5.69 6.34 1.98
C GLU A 57 4.30 5.85 2.42
N LEU A 58 4.14 4.57 2.74
CA LEU A 58 2.90 4.05 3.32
C LEU A 58 2.59 4.68 4.68
N ARG A 59 3.62 4.82 5.54
CA ARG A 59 3.50 5.48 6.84
C ARG A 59 3.08 6.94 6.69
N LYS A 60 3.70 7.66 5.74
CA LYS A 60 3.32 9.04 5.37
C LYS A 60 1.87 9.14 4.89
N ALA A 61 1.38 8.14 4.17
CA ALA A 61 0.01 8.09 3.69
C ALA A 61 -1.02 7.65 4.76
N GLY A 62 -0.60 7.33 5.98
CA GLY A 62 -1.49 6.88 7.06
C GLY A 62 -2.00 5.45 6.89
N LEU A 63 -1.18 4.57 6.29
CA LEU A 63 -1.48 3.16 5.99
C LEU A 63 -0.67 2.15 6.81
#